data_AF-A0A292IJF8-F1
#
_entry.id   AF-A0A292IJF8-F1
#
_cell.length_a   1.000
_cell.length_b   1.000
_cell.length_c   1.000
_cell.angle_alpha   90.00
_cell.angle_beta   90.00
_cell.angle_gamma   90.00
#
_symmetry.space_group_name_H-M   'P 1'
#
loop_
_entity.id
_entity.type
_entity.pdbx_description
1 polymer ?
#
loop_
_entity_poly.entity_id
_entity_poly.type
_entity_poly.pdbx_seq_one_letter_code
_entity_poly.pdbx_strand_id
1 'polypeptide(L)'
;MKIKRFSTKMWTISWSIVGGFAVVIPGTMLLSEAINPGSVFKYSNKQVSEQRKTQDLNVVSEQQTETSDSTLIKKPKKVASKKTIVKKSVPSKTENELVVSYYQAIQSHYETTNPFDKTKLPSKILESYDVLKENAPISLLNVNSWLGTTNQIQSLPEQLKRNHQATGFVISHNDLNRTIDLKIVVAKKDNNPNNFYAQDGTLNNLELAGKTVQLTGFENEKNLIKKQYDQWKTKLTLSVSSQNRGPLWNHYLDLNNLSRQTNQTNVIEKINEFLPGGEEQKLDVLHHSLQARGYKAKITNVSSHQSATGGTKSSELRFNLLILNSQNQIVKDDFSLDDQSWAGIPFKLTNFADGQDRFLNIPIRHNFVAVSSTQNNKRENWQRLDISFENLTTKQEVTWYLQAVVRKNKITDFIDNIKTTFRPNWSNHNARINTNVYAVSLNPEERSITSYNKHNLYDQSGGDLIAGGRENNNPRNNRTNNNNSNNGMRRNAQFWRVEGMNGLEKELKNLLSLATFTNTNNDRNNPFLM
;
A
#
# COMPACT_ATOMS: atom_id res chain seq x y z
N MET A 1 -34.47 -5.03 59.53
CA MET A 1 -33.22 -5.51 58.90
C MET A 1 -32.35 -4.30 58.59
N LYS A 2 -31.19 -4.16 59.25
CA LYS A 2 -30.39 -2.92 59.25
C LYS A 2 -29.48 -2.84 58.01
N ILE A 3 -29.65 -1.75 57.25
CA ILE A 3 -28.87 -1.40 56.06
C ILE A 3 -27.47 -0.91 56.51
N LYS A 4 -26.41 -1.58 56.06
CA LYS A 4 -25.02 -1.13 56.25
C LYS A 4 -24.58 -0.36 55.00
N ARG A 5 -24.25 0.93 55.18
CA ARG A 5 -23.63 1.78 54.15
C ARG A 5 -22.13 1.50 54.11
N PHE A 6 -21.58 1.29 52.92
CA PHE A 6 -20.15 1.07 52.67
C PHE A 6 -19.45 2.43 52.54
N SER A 7 -18.35 2.61 53.28
CA SER A 7 -17.58 3.86 53.37
C SER A 7 -16.38 3.83 52.42
N THR A 8 -16.37 4.69 51.40
CA THR A 8 -15.29 4.88 50.42
C THR A 8 -14.19 5.82 50.95
N LYS A 9 -13.43 5.36 51.94
CA LYS A 9 -12.15 5.98 52.32
C LYS A 9 -11.15 4.91 52.73
N MET A 10 -10.53 4.29 51.74
CA MET A 10 -9.15 3.80 51.76
C MET A 10 -8.89 3.14 50.42
N TRP A 11 -7.84 3.60 49.73
CA TRP A 11 -6.96 2.91 48.78
C TRP A 11 -6.37 3.94 47.81
N THR A 12 -5.46 4.75 48.35
CA THR A 12 -4.32 5.27 47.59
C THR A 12 -3.11 4.50 48.10
N ILE A 13 -2.51 3.69 47.23
CA ILE A 13 -1.07 3.41 47.10
C ILE A 13 -0.91 2.14 46.23
N SER A 14 0.01 2.24 45.27
CA SER A 14 0.55 1.19 44.41
C SER A 14 -0.26 0.81 43.17
N TRP A 15 -0.04 1.54 42.06
CA TRP A 15 0.22 0.95 40.74
C TRP A 15 1.05 1.94 39.91
N SER A 16 2.37 1.82 40.02
CA SER A 16 3.32 2.25 38.99
C SER A 16 3.69 1.01 38.18
N ILE A 17 3.82 1.18 36.86
CA ILE A 17 4.38 0.23 35.88
C ILE A 17 3.43 -0.89 35.43
N VAL A 18 2.67 -0.63 34.36
CA VAL A 18 2.68 -1.32 33.04
C VAL A 18 1.68 -0.54 32.15
N GLY A 19 2.18 0.10 31.10
CA GLY A 19 1.37 0.92 30.19
C GLY A 19 0.46 0.06 29.32
N GLY A 20 -0.84 0.14 29.55
CA GLY A 20 -1.88 -0.33 28.65
C GLY A 20 -2.14 0.68 27.54
N PHE A 21 -2.14 0.21 26.29
CA PHE A 21 -2.76 0.91 25.18
C PHE A 21 -4.28 0.80 25.32
N ALA A 22 -4.94 1.94 25.59
CA ALA A 22 -6.38 2.06 25.48
C ALA A 22 -6.77 2.11 24.00
N VAL A 23 -7.46 1.07 23.53
CA VAL A 23 -8.15 1.05 22.25
C VAL A 23 -9.42 1.86 22.38
N VAL A 24 -9.46 3.03 21.73
CA VAL A 24 -10.69 3.79 21.50
C VAL A 24 -11.38 3.19 20.27
N ILE A 25 -12.52 2.52 20.50
CA ILE A 25 -13.42 2.07 19.43
C ILE A 25 -14.40 3.22 19.14
N PRO A 26 -14.44 3.81 17.94
CA PRO A 26 -15.58 4.61 17.52
C PRO A 26 -16.71 3.67 17.08
N GLY A 27 -17.74 3.57 17.92
CA GLY A 27 -19.01 2.97 17.53
C GLY A 27 -19.76 3.93 16.60
N THR A 28 -19.91 3.55 15.34
CA THR A 28 -20.92 4.17 14.46
C THR A 28 -22.13 3.25 14.38
N MET A 29 -23.26 3.86 14.72
CA MET A 29 -24.60 3.29 14.81
C MET A 29 -25.08 2.70 13.48
N LEU A 30 -25.60 1.47 13.58
CA LEU A 30 -26.57 0.92 12.63
C LEU A 30 -27.91 1.61 12.88
N LEU A 31 -28.38 2.43 11.94
CA LEU A 31 -29.81 2.68 11.77
C LEU A 31 -30.33 1.77 10.67
N SER A 32 -31.16 0.82 11.08
CA SER A 32 -32.11 0.11 10.25
C SER A 32 -33.22 1.06 9.84
N GLU A 33 -33.52 1.15 8.54
CA GLU A 33 -34.82 1.60 8.08
C GLU A 33 -35.27 0.70 6.91
N ALA A 34 -36.28 -0.11 7.21
CA ALA A 34 -37.10 -0.82 6.25
C ALA A 34 -38.31 0.06 5.88
N ILE A 35 -39.02 -0.34 4.81
CA ILE A 35 -40.25 0.23 4.17
C ILE A 35 -39.88 1.06 2.91
N ASN A 36 -40.30 0.76 1.67
CA ASN A 36 -41.33 -0.12 1.10
C ASN A 36 -40.95 -0.56 -0.34
N PRO A 37 -41.50 -1.68 -0.86
CA PRO A 37 -41.31 -2.14 -2.24
C PRO A 37 -42.39 -1.56 -3.17
N GLY A 38 -41.98 -1.14 -4.36
CA GLY A 38 -42.89 -0.86 -5.48
C GLY A 38 -42.99 0.60 -5.90
N SER A 39 -42.21 0.99 -6.90
CA SER A 39 -42.69 1.98 -7.87
C SER A 39 -42.19 1.66 -9.27
N VAL A 40 -43.15 1.31 -10.10
CA VAL A 40 -43.07 1.23 -11.55
C VAL A 40 -42.93 2.64 -12.10
N PHE A 41 -41.84 2.95 -12.82
CA PHE A 41 -41.87 3.97 -13.86
C PHE A 41 -40.95 3.59 -15.03
N LYS A 42 -41.60 3.43 -16.19
CA LYS A 42 -41.03 3.27 -17.53
C LYS A 42 -40.65 4.65 -18.12
N TYR A 43 -39.82 4.57 -19.17
CA TYR A 43 -39.40 5.62 -20.13
C TYR A 43 -38.27 6.54 -19.62
N SER A 44 -37.24 6.88 -20.40
CA SER A 44 -37.19 7.05 -21.85
C SER A 44 -35.78 6.83 -22.42
N ASN A 45 -35.76 6.29 -23.65
CA ASN A 45 -34.63 6.33 -24.59
C ASN A 45 -34.07 7.74 -24.73
N LYS A 46 -32.74 7.87 -24.67
CA LYS A 46 -32.04 9.00 -25.30
C LYS A 46 -30.89 8.45 -26.14
N GLN A 47 -31.09 8.52 -27.45
CA GLN A 47 -30.05 8.37 -28.45
C GLN A 47 -28.90 9.33 -28.12
N VAL A 48 -27.67 8.82 -28.16
CA VAL A 48 -26.47 9.62 -28.36
C VAL A 48 -25.80 9.09 -29.61
N SER A 49 -25.79 9.96 -30.61
CA SER A 49 -25.17 9.84 -31.92
C SER A 49 -23.64 9.83 -31.83
N GLU A 50 -23.06 8.94 -32.61
CA GLU A 50 -21.87 9.11 -33.47
C GLU A 50 -20.71 10.01 -32.99
N GLN A 51 -19.55 9.37 -32.81
CA GLN A 51 -18.32 9.74 -33.54
C GLN A 51 -17.34 8.55 -33.48
N ARG A 52 -17.33 7.72 -34.52
CA ARG A 52 -16.24 6.76 -34.79
C ARG A 52 -15.37 7.33 -35.90
N LYS A 53 -14.11 7.64 -35.56
CA LYS A 53 -13.04 7.87 -36.53
C LYS A 53 -12.64 6.52 -37.13
N THR A 54 -12.69 6.47 -38.46
CA THR A 54 -12.09 5.49 -39.34
C THR A 54 -10.56 5.50 -39.20
N GLN A 55 -9.97 4.32 -39.05
CA GLN A 55 -8.56 4.08 -39.37
C GLN A 55 -8.48 2.80 -40.21
N ASP A 56 -7.80 2.95 -41.34
CA ASP A 56 -7.80 2.07 -42.50
C ASP A 56 -7.12 0.72 -42.26
N LEU A 57 -7.75 -0.33 -42.78
CA LEU A 57 -7.14 -1.63 -43.04
C LEU A 57 -6.52 -1.62 -44.44
N ASN A 58 -5.20 -1.81 -44.51
CA ASN A 58 -4.51 -2.27 -45.72
C ASN A 58 -4.34 -3.78 -45.63
N VAL A 59 -5.10 -4.54 -46.44
CA VAL A 59 -4.72 -5.92 -46.81
C VAL A 59 -4.87 -6.05 -48.32
N VAL A 60 -3.73 -6.28 -48.94
CA VAL A 60 -3.50 -6.49 -50.37
C VAL A 60 -4.13 -7.80 -50.82
N SER A 61 -4.93 -7.72 -51.88
CA SER A 61 -5.43 -8.85 -52.66
C SER A 61 -4.49 -9.12 -53.83
N GLU A 62 -3.96 -10.34 -53.93
CA GLU A 62 -3.37 -10.86 -55.17
C GLU A 62 -4.33 -11.86 -55.82
N GLN A 63 -4.79 -11.48 -57.01
CA GLN A 63 -5.38 -12.32 -58.05
C GLN A 63 -4.26 -12.69 -59.03
N GLN A 64 -4.16 -13.96 -59.47
CA GLN A 64 -4.40 -14.49 -60.83
C GLN A 64 -3.46 -15.73 -60.95
N THR A 65 -3.69 -16.80 -61.71
CA THR A 65 -4.22 -16.90 -63.07
C THR A 65 -4.55 -18.37 -63.39
N GLU A 66 -5.46 -18.53 -64.34
CA GLU A 66 -5.85 -19.75 -65.03
C GLU A 66 -4.68 -20.44 -65.76
N THR A 67 -4.78 -21.75 -65.97
CA THR A 67 -4.58 -22.35 -67.30
C THR A 67 -5.41 -23.64 -67.43
N SER A 68 -6.14 -23.68 -68.54
CA SER A 68 -6.91 -24.80 -69.08
C SER A 68 -5.98 -25.84 -69.73
N ASP A 69 -6.31 -27.14 -69.69
CA ASP A 69 -6.53 -27.93 -70.92
C ASP A 69 -7.10 -29.35 -70.68
N SER A 70 -7.78 -29.80 -71.73
CA SER A 70 -8.61 -30.98 -71.98
C SER A 70 -7.89 -32.35 -71.88
N THR A 71 -8.57 -33.47 -71.58
CA THR A 71 -9.18 -34.35 -72.62
C THR A 71 -10.00 -35.51 -72.04
N LEU A 72 -10.98 -35.94 -72.84
CA LEU A 72 -11.91 -37.07 -72.72
C LEU A 72 -11.27 -38.47 -72.58
N ILE A 73 -11.98 -39.42 -71.95
CA ILE A 73 -12.45 -40.70 -72.55
C ILE A 73 -13.45 -41.40 -71.61
N LYS A 74 -14.65 -41.70 -72.12
CA LYS A 74 -15.67 -42.57 -71.52
C LYS A 74 -15.39 -44.05 -71.85
N LYS A 75 -15.62 -44.96 -70.90
CA LYS A 75 -16.13 -46.33 -71.16
C LYS A 75 -16.99 -46.83 -69.98
N PRO A 76 -18.12 -47.51 -70.23
CA PRO A 76 -19.04 -47.97 -69.18
C PRO A 76 -18.67 -49.39 -68.71
N LYS A 77 -18.80 -49.69 -67.40
CA LYS A 77 -18.67 -51.07 -66.90
C LYS A 77 -19.72 -51.41 -65.84
N LYS A 78 -20.66 -52.23 -66.31
CA LYS A 78 -21.48 -53.27 -65.63
C LYS A 78 -21.89 -53.04 -64.17
N VAL A 79 -23.20 -52.81 -64.05
CA VAL A 79 -24.07 -53.11 -62.92
C VAL A 79 -23.81 -54.51 -62.38
N ALA A 80 -23.41 -54.60 -61.11
CA ALA A 80 -23.45 -55.81 -60.32
C ALA A 80 -24.40 -55.59 -59.13
N SER A 81 -25.51 -56.32 -59.14
CA SER A 81 -26.50 -56.46 -58.08
C SER A 81 -25.83 -56.73 -56.72
N LYS A 82 -25.85 -55.72 -55.83
CA LYS A 82 -25.33 -55.85 -54.47
C LYS A 82 -26.50 -56.08 -53.51
N LYS A 83 -26.66 -57.37 -53.18
CA LYS A 83 -27.40 -57.98 -52.08
C LYS A 83 -27.68 -57.01 -50.92
N THR A 84 -28.96 -56.67 -50.72
CA THR A 84 -29.47 -55.90 -49.58
C THR A 84 -29.20 -56.67 -48.29
N ILE A 85 -28.11 -56.32 -47.60
CA ILE A 85 -27.88 -56.76 -46.22
C ILE A 85 -28.85 -55.95 -45.37
N VAL A 86 -29.85 -56.62 -44.81
CA VAL A 86 -30.72 -56.07 -43.76
C VAL A 86 -29.80 -55.70 -42.60
N LYS A 87 -29.41 -54.42 -42.52
CA LYS A 87 -28.74 -53.86 -41.35
C LYS A 87 -29.69 -54.05 -40.18
N LYS A 88 -29.38 -55.01 -39.32
CA LYS A 88 -30.01 -55.19 -38.00
C LYS A 88 -30.05 -53.81 -37.35
N SER A 89 -31.25 -53.25 -37.19
CA SER A 89 -31.44 -51.93 -36.59
C SER A 89 -30.92 -52.01 -35.16
N VAL A 90 -29.80 -51.36 -34.88
CA VAL A 90 -29.32 -51.19 -33.51
C VAL A 90 -30.45 -50.48 -32.76
N PRO A 91 -30.94 -51.04 -31.63
CA PRO A 91 -32.00 -50.40 -30.87
C PRO A 91 -31.57 -48.98 -30.51
N SER A 92 -32.41 -48.00 -30.87
CA SER A 92 -32.17 -46.59 -30.55
C SER A 92 -32.24 -46.44 -29.03
N LYS A 93 -31.18 -45.90 -28.42
CA LYS A 93 -31.23 -45.50 -27.01
C LYS A 93 -32.40 -44.53 -26.79
N THR A 94 -33.08 -44.70 -25.66
CA THR A 94 -34.09 -43.76 -25.16
C THR A 94 -33.43 -42.45 -24.71
N GLU A 95 -34.23 -41.40 -24.53
CA GLU A 95 -33.77 -40.10 -24.04
C GLU A 95 -33.04 -40.21 -22.69
N ASN A 96 -33.63 -40.92 -21.72
CA ASN A 96 -33.05 -41.12 -20.40
C ASN A 96 -31.71 -41.87 -20.49
N GLU A 97 -31.62 -42.93 -21.32
CA GLU A 97 -30.36 -43.67 -21.54
C GLU A 97 -29.27 -42.80 -22.18
N LEU A 98 -29.65 -41.86 -23.07
CA LEU A 98 -28.72 -40.90 -23.65
C LEU A 98 -28.22 -39.90 -22.59
N VAL A 99 -29.08 -39.44 -21.69
CA VAL A 99 -28.71 -38.54 -20.59
C VAL A 99 -27.81 -39.25 -19.57
N VAL A 100 -28.13 -40.49 -19.18
CA VAL A 100 -27.27 -41.32 -18.33
C VAL A 100 -25.90 -41.50 -18.98
N SER A 101 -25.87 -41.84 -20.27
CA SER A 101 -24.62 -42.00 -21.03
C SER A 101 -23.81 -40.69 -21.05
N TYR A 102 -24.49 -39.53 -21.17
CA TYR A 102 -23.85 -38.22 -21.13
C TYR A 102 -23.20 -37.93 -19.78
N TYR A 103 -23.91 -38.15 -18.67
CA TYR A 103 -23.34 -37.95 -17.32
C TYR A 103 -22.20 -38.90 -16.99
N GLN A 104 -22.24 -40.14 -17.50
CA GLN A 104 -21.15 -41.11 -17.35
C GLN A 104 -19.88 -40.65 -18.08
N ALA A 105 -20.01 -39.94 -19.21
CA ALA A 105 -18.87 -39.42 -19.97
C ALA A 105 -18.21 -38.18 -19.32
N ILE A 106 -18.95 -37.43 -18.49
CA ILE A 106 -18.39 -36.29 -17.75
C ILE A 106 -17.45 -36.80 -16.65
N GLN A 107 -16.23 -36.28 -16.59
CA GLN A 107 -15.26 -36.61 -15.53
C GLN A 107 -15.62 -35.86 -14.24
N SER A 108 -15.23 -36.40 -13.07
CA SER A 108 -15.41 -35.68 -11.81
C SER A 108 -14.44 -34.52 -11.63
N HIS A 109 -13.32 -34.54 -12.35
CA HIS A 109 -12.25 -33.55 -12.24
C HIS A 109 -11.80 -33.11 -13.63
N TYR A 110 -11.56 -31.82 -13.79
CA TYR A 110 -10.99 -31.23 -14.99
C TYR A 110 -9.91 -30.23 -14.61
N GLU A 111 -8.79 -30.21 -15.33
CA GLU A 111 -7.75 -29.19 -15.16
C GLU A 111 -7.85 -28.14 -16.27
N THR A 112 -7.80 -26.86 -15.88
CA THR A 112 -7.65 -25.72 -16.78
C THR A 112 -6.29 -25.79 -17.46
N THR A 113 -6.30 -25.98 -18.78
CA THR A 113 -5.09 -26.02 -19.61
C THR A 113 -4.91 -24.77 -20.46
N ASN A 114 -5.92 -23.89 -20.54
CA ASN A 114 -5.80 -22.63 -21.24
C ASN A 114 -4.74 -21.73 -20.55
N PRO A 115 -3.64 -21.35 -21.22
CA PRO A 115 -2.56 -20.58 -20.60
C PRO A 115 -3.01 -19.23 -20.04
N PHE A 116 -3.99 -18.58 -20.68
CA PHE A 116 -4.50 -17.29 -20.23
C PHE A 116 -5.29 -17.43 -18.93
N ASP A 117 -6.20 -18.40 -18.85
CA ASP A 117 -7.02 -18.60 -17.67
C ASP A 117 -6.27 -19.29 -16.52
N LYS A 118 -5.24 -20.09 -16.83
CA LYS A 118 -4.36 -20.72 -15.83
C LYS A 118 -3.67 -19.70 -14.93
N THR A 119 -3.44 -18.48 -15.41
CA THR A 119 -2.82 -17.39 -14.64
C THR A 119 -3.82 -16.59 -13.78
N LYS A 120 -5.12 -16.87 -13.93
CA LYS A 120 -6.17 -16.15 -13.19
C LYS A 120 -6.59 -16.96 -11.97
N LEU A 121 -7.06 -16.22 -10.97
CA LEU A 121 -7.72 -16.80 -9.81
C LEU A 121 -9.15 -17.23 -10.19
N PRO A 122 -9.68 -18.32 -9.59
CA PRO A 122 -11.07 -18.75 -9.77
C PRO A 122 -12.09 -17.61 -9.73
N SER A 123 -12.03 -16.75 -8.72
CA SER A 123 -12.99 -15.64 -8.55
C SER A 123 -12.93 -14.63 -9.71
N LYS A 124 -11.73 -14.36 -10.25
CA LYS A 124 -11.54 -13.39 -11.34
C LYS A 124 -12.03 -13.92 -12.68
N ILE A 125 -11.96 -15.24 -12.87
CA ILE A 125 -12.58 -15.88 -14.03
C ILE A 125 -14.09 -15.72 -13.93
N LEU A 126 -14.69 -16.10 -12.80
CA LEU A 126 -16.14 -16.02 -12.61
C LEU A 126 -16.69 -14.58 -12.70
N GLU A 127 -15.93 -13.59 -12.23
CA GLU A 127 -16.26 -12.17 -12.36
C GLU A 127 -16.40 -11.74 -13.84
N SER A 128 -15.51 -12.23 -14.72
CA SER A 128 -15.57 -11.90 -16.16
C SER A 128 -16.80 -12.41 -16.91
N TYR A 129 -17.61 -13.26 -16.27
CA TYR A 129 -18.87 -13.77 -16.81
C TYR A 129 -20.09 -13.39 -15.94
N ASP A 130 -19.94 -12.51 -14.96
CA ASP A 130 -21.00 -12.12 -14.01
C ASP A 130 -21.60 -13.30 -13.20
N VAL A 131 -20.81 -14.35 -12.95
CA VAL A 131 -21.25 -15.60 -12.30
C VAL A 131 -20.59 -15.83 -10.92
N LEU A 132 -20.29 -14.76 -10.19
CA LEU A 132 -19.76 -14.85 -8.83
C LEU A 132 -20.76 -15.40 -7.81
N LYS A 133 -22.07 -15.33 -8.12
CA LYS A 133 -23.11 -15.81 -7.20
C LYS A 133 -23.24 -17.33 -7.28
N GLU A 134 -23.48 -17.94 -6.13
CA GLU A 134 -23.85 -19.36 -6.06
C GLU A 134 -25.07 -19.62 -6.95
N ASN A 135 -25.04 -20.74 -7.66
CA ASN A 135 -26.00 -21.17 -8.68
C ASN A 135 -26.13 -20.22 -9.88
N ALA A 136 -25.17 -19.33 -10.13
CA ALA A 136 -25.16 -18.58 -11.38
C ALA A 136 -24.89 -19.52 -12.57
N PRO A 137 -25.70 -19.45 -13.64
CA PRO A 137 -25.54 -20.32 -14.79
C PRO A 137 -24.35 -19.88 -15.65
N ILE A 138 -23.57 -20.85 -16.12
CA ILE A 138 -22.48 -20.66 -17.06
C ILE A 138 -22.59 -21.65 -18.23
N SER A 139 -22.38 -21.15 -19.45
CA SER A 139 -22.42 -22.01 -20.63
C SER A 139 -21.25 -23.00 -20.63
N LEU A 140 -21.48 -24.22 -21.12
CA LEU A 140 -20.39 -25.19 -21.29
C LEU A 140 -19.35 -24.72 -22.31
N LEU A 141 -19.71 -23.84 -23.24
CA LEU A 141 -18.77 -23.22 -24.17
C LEU A 141 -17.74 -22.37 -23.39
N ASN A 142 -18.20 -21.56 -22.43
CA ASN A 142 -17.32 -20.75 -21.59
C ASN A 142 -16.44 -21.64 -20.71
N VAL A 143 -17.02 -22.66 -20.07
CA VAL A 143 -16.23 -23.62 -19.26
C VAL A 143 -15.16 -24.31 -20.11
N ASN A 144 -15.53 -24.82 -21.28
CA ASN A 144 -14.59 -25.50 -22.20
C ASN A 144 -13.50 -24.56 -22.74
N SER A 145 -13.75 -23.24 -22.78
CA SER A 145 -12.70 -22.28 -23.14
C SER A 145 -11.56 -22.25 -22.12
N TRP A 146 -11.84 -22.54 -20.84
CA TRP A 146 -10.84 -22.63 -19.77
C TRP A 146 -10.10 -23.98 -19.80
N LEU A 147 -10.83 -25.06 -20.09
CA LEU A 147 -10.30 -26.42 -20.10
C LEU A 147 -9.37 -26.72 -21.29
N GLY A 148 -9.32 -25.83 -22.29
CA GLY A 148 -8.51 -25.99 -23.50
C GLY A 148 -9.10 -27.03 -24.45
N THR A 149 -8.31 -27.51 -25.41
CA THR A 149 -8.79 -28.42 -26.47
C THR A 149 -8.74 -29.90 -26.09
N THR A 150 -7.91 -30.27 -25.10
CA THR A 150 -7.62 -31.67 -24.78
C THR A 150 -8.51 -32.25 -23.67
N ASN A 151 -9.18 -31.41 -22.88
CA ASN A 151 -9.92 -31.85 -21.68
C ASN A 151 -11.32 -31.25 -21.58
N GLN A 152 -12.04 -31.15 -22.70
CA GLN A 152 -13.36 -30.51 -22.73
C GLN A 152 -14.45 -31.40 -22.14
N ILE A 153 -15.42 -30.77 -21.48
CA ILE A 153 -16.71 -31.38 -21.18
C ILE A 153 -17.42 -31.64 -22.52
N GLN A 154 -17.76 -32.90 -22.78
CA GLN A 154 -18.39 -33.29 -24.04
C GLN A 154 -19.67 -32.49 -24.29
N SER A 155 -19.91 -32.13 -25.55
CA SER A 155 -21.21 -31.58 -25.95
C SER A 155 -22.30 -32.64 -25.82
N LEU A 156 -23.56 -32.21 -25.61
CA LEU A 156 -24.70 -33.12 -25.66
C LEU A 156 -24.72 -33.93 -26.97
N PRO A 157 -25.11 -35.21 -26.97
CA PRO A 157 -25.39 -35.95 -28.20
C PRO A 157 -26.39 -35.22 -29.10
N GLU A 158 -26.24 -35.30 -30.42
CA GLU A 158 -27.12 -34.62 -31.41
C GLU A 158 -28.60 -34.96 -31.22
N GLN A 159 -28.89 -36.18 -30.75
CA GLN A 159 -30.24 -36.62 -30.40
C GLN A 159 -30.85 -35.79 -29.27
N LEU A 160 -30.05 -35.38 -28.28
CA LEU A 160 -30.51 -34.58 -27.14
C LEU A 160 -30.51 -33.08 -27.47
N LYS A 161 -29.54 -32.59 -28.26
CA LYS A 161 -29.37 -31.14 -28.56
C LYS A 161 -30.61 -30.46 -29.11
N ARG A 162 -31.52 -31.19 -29.77
CA ARG A 162 -32.76 -30.61 -30.33
C ARG A 162 -33.66 -30.04 -29.24
N ASN A 163 -33.89 -30.81 -28.18
CA ASN A 163 -34.87 -30.50 -27.14
C ASN A 163 -34.24 -30.18 -25.78
N HIS A 164 -32.91 -30.34 -25.65
CA HIS A 164 -32.19 -30.17 -24.40
C HIS A 164 -31.01 -29.22 -24.52
N GLN A 165 -30.62 -28.66 -23.39
CA GLN A 165 -29.40 -27.88 -23.24
C GLN A 165 -28.62 -28.36 -22.01
N ALA A 166 -27.30 -28.27 -22.08
CA ALA A 166 -26.44 -28.53 -20.94
C ALA A 166 -25.83 -27.21 -20.45
N THR A 167 -25.83 -27.01 -19.14
CA THR A 167 -25.42 -25.77 -18.49
C THR A 167 -24.66 -26.10 -17.21
N GLY A 168 -23.60 -25.37 -16.91
CA GLY A 168 -22.92 -25.44 -15.63
C GLY A 168 -23.55 -24.46 -14.65
N PHE A 169 -23.60 -24.81 -13.38
CA PHE A 169 -24.00 -23.92 -12.29
C PHE A 169 -22.85 -23.85 -11.30
N VAL A 170 -22.38 -22.65 -10.98
CA VAL A 170 -21.30 -22.46 -10.01
C VAL A 170 -21.80 -22.80 -8.61
N ILE A 171 -21.27 -23.85 -8.00
CA ILE A 171 -21.61 -24.22 -6.62
C ILE A 171 -20.72 -23.42 -5.66
N SER A 172 -19.41 -23.50 -5.87
CA SER A 172 -18.42 -22.86 -5.03
C SER A 172 -17.16 -22.56 -5.83
N HIS A 173 -16.35 -21.62 -5.33
CA HIS A 173 -14.99 -21.42 -5.81
C HIS A 173 -14.06 -21.15 -4.64
N ASN A 174 -12.79 -21.49 -4.80
CA ASN A 174 -11.78 -21.32 -3.77
C ASN A 174 -10.44 -20.92 -4.39
N ASP A 175 -10.10 -19.65 -4.23
CA ASP A 175 -8.86 -19.10 -4.78
C ASP A 175 -7.61 -19.60 -4.07
N LEU A 176 -7.72 -20.06 -2.82
CA LEU A 176 -6.62 -20.66 -2.09
C LEU A 176 -6.31 -22.06 -2.62
N ASN A 177 -7.35 -22.85 -2.85
CA ASN A 177 -7.25 -24.24 -3.31
C ASN A 177 -7.18 -24.37 -4.84
N ARG A 178 -7.31 -23.26 -5.59
CA ARG A 178 -7.33 -23.23 -7.07
C ARG A 178 -8.51 -24.00 -7.66
N THR A 179 -9.68 -23.96 -7.03
CA THR A 179 -10.81 -24.77 -7.46
C THR A 179 -12.06 -23.96 -7.80
N ILE A 180 -12.83 -24.47 -8.76
CA ILE A 180 -14.23 -24.10 -9.01
C ILE A 180 -15.04 -25.40 -9.03
N ASP A 181 -16.05 -25.51 -8.19
CA ASP A 181 -16.98 -26.63 -8.22
C ASP A 181 -18.21 -26.23 -9.04
N LEU A 182 -18.49 -26.98 -10.11
CA LEU A 182 -19.59 -26.74 -11.02
C LEU A 182 -20.57 -27.91 -10.97
N LYS A 183 -21.88 -27.63 -10.97
CA LYS A 183 -22.92 -28.62 -11.23
C LYS A 183 -23.30 -28.56 -12.71
N ILE A 184 -22.98 -29.61 -13.46
CA ILE A 184 -23.41 -29.72 -14.86
C ILE A 184 -24.79 -30.35 -14.90
N VAL A 185 -25.77 -29.64 -15.47
CA VAL A 185 -27.16 -30.10 -15.59
C VAL A 185 -27.58 -30.16 -17.04
N VAL A 186 -28.43 -31.13 -17.37
CA VAL A 186 -29.16 -31.21 -18.63
C VAL A 186 -30.59 -30.78 -18.35
N ALA A 187 -31.09 -29.78 -19.07
CA ALA A 187 -32.42 -29.24 -18.93
C ALA A 187 -33.19 -29.33 -20.26
N LYS A 188 -34.51 -29.50 -20.18
CA LYS A 188 -35.38 -29.32 -21.36
C LYS A 188 -35.38 -27.86 -21.78
N LYS A 189 -35.37 -27.59 -23.08
CA LYS A 189 -35.49 -26.24 -23.65
C LYS A 189 -36.90 -25.67 -23.49
N ASP A 190 -37.88 -26.53 -23.26
CA ASP A 190 -39.31 -26.21 -23.25
C ASP A 190 -39.68 -25.44 -21.97
N ASN A 191 -39.41 -24.12 -21.90
CA ASN A 191 -39.91 -23.05 -21.00
C ASN A 191 -40.23 -23.37 -19.51
N ASN A 192 -39.89 -24.53 -18.98
CA ASN A 192 -40.21 -24.97 -17.64
C ASN A 192 -38.91 -25.06 -16.84
N PRO A 193 -38.61 -24.06 -16.00
CA PRO A 193 -37.30 -23.88 -15.37
C PRO A 193 -36.93 -24.96 -14.34
N ASN A 194 -37.76 -25.99 -14.15
CA ASN A 194 -37.61 -26.98 -13.09
C ASN A 194 -37.40 -28.43 -13.59
N ASN A 195 -37.27 -28.64 -14.90
CA ASN A 195 -37.08 -29.99 -15.46
C ASN A 195 -35.60 -30.25 -15.77
N PHE A 196 -34.84 -30.59 -14.73
CA PHE A 196 -33.45 -31.00 -14.85
C PHE A 196 -33.32 -32.52 -14.74
N TYR A 197 -32.38 -33.11 -15.47
CA TYR A 197 -32.13 -34.53 -15.36
C TYR A 197 -31.13 -34.85 -14.24
N ALA A 198 -31.46 -35.85 -13.43
CA ALA A 198 -30.53 -36.52 -12.53
C ALA A 198 -29.61 -37.49 -13.30
N GLN A 199 -28.57 -38.00 -12.63
CA GLN A 199 -27.57 -38.86 -13.26
C GLN A 199 -28.12 -40.22 -13.70
N ASP A 200 -29.24 -40.65 -13.13
CA ASP A 200 -29.99 -41.86 -13.50
C ASP A 200 -30.98 -41.63 -14.66
N GLY A 201 -31.04 -40.40 -15.20
CA GLY A 201 -31.93 -40.03 -16.29
C GLY A 201 -33.36 -39.70 -15.86
N THR A 202 -33.66 -39.65 -14.56
CA THR A 202 -34.95 -39.16 -14.05
C THR A 202 -35.01 -37.64 -14.01
N LEU A 203 -36.21 -37.06 -14.09
CA LEU A 203 -36.40 -35.62 -13.94
C LEU A 203 -36.47 -35.24 -12.46
N ASN A 204 -35.80 -34.16 -12.09
CA ASN A 204 -35.70 -33.68 -10.73
C ASN A 204 -35.49 -32.15 -10.66
N ASN A 205 -35.49 -31.61 -9.44
CA ASN A 205 -35.13 -30.22 -9.18
C ASN A 205 -33.61 -29.98 -9.33
N LEU A 206 -33.17 -28.73 -9.38
CA LEU A 206 -31.77 -28.35 -9.56
C LEU A 206 -30.84 -28.92 -8.46
N GLU A 207 -31.36 -29.06 -7.24
CA GLU A 207 -30.59 -29.55 -6.09
C GLU A 207 -30.18 -31.02 -6.25
N LEU A 208 -31.10 -31.85 -6.73
CA LEU A 208 -30.92 -33.30 -6.90
C LEU A 208 -30.51 -33.71 -8.31
N ALA A 209 -30.56 -32.79 -9.28
CA ALA A 209 -30.15 -33.03 -10.65
C ALA A 209 -28.65 -32.83 -10.88
N GLY A 210 -28.17 -33.30 -12.03
CA GLY A 210 -26.82 -33.00 -12.52
C GLY A 210 -25.68 -33.79 -11.91
N LYS A 211 -24.48 -33.42 -12.35
CA LYS A 211 -23.22 -33.96 -11.88
C LYS A 211 -22.28 -32.85 -11.45
N THR A 212 -21.82 -32.92 -10.21
CA THR A 212 -20.79 -32.01 -9.71
C THR A 212 -19.44 -32.40 -10.30
N VAL A 213 -18.72 -31.40 -10.80
CA VAL A 213 -17.36 -31.50 -11.33
C VAL A 213 -16.51 -30.45 -10.66
N GLN A 214 -15.26 -30.80 -10.36
CA GLN A 214 -14.28 -29.86 -9.84
C GLN A 214 -13.32 -29.44 -10.95
N LEU A 215 -13.20 -28.14 -11.17
CA LEU A 215 -12.20 -27.55 -12.05
C LEU A 215 -10.98 -27.13 -11.22
N THR A 216 -9.78 -27.49 -11.66
CA THR A 216 -8.52 -27.16 -11.00
C THR A 216 -7.52 -26.53 -11.97
N GLY A 217 -6.30 -26.22 -11.53
CA GLY A 217 -5.21 -25.75 -12.39
C GLY A 217 -5.12 -24.23 -12.50
N PHE A 218 -6.07 -23.48 -11.94
CA PHE A 218 -6.00 -22.02 -11.83
C PHE A 218 -4.82 -21.55 -10.96
N GLU A 219 -4.51 -20.26 -11.03
CA GLU A 219 -3.54 -19.66 -10.11
C GLU A 219 -4.12 -19.64 -8.68
N ASN A 220 -3.27 -19.63 -7.64
CA ASN A 220 -3.73 -19.28 -6.29
C ASN A 220 -2.99 -18.11 -5.67
N GLU A 221 -3.67 -17.55 -4.68
CA GLU A 221 -3.15 -16.50 -3.82
C GLU A 221 -1.80 -16.86 -3.20
N LYS A 222 -1.64 -18.09 -2.70
CA LYS A 222 -0.37 -18.59 -2.16
C LYS A 222 0.79 -18.49 -3.16
N ASN A 223 0.57 -18.93 -4.40
CA ASN A 223 1.57 -18.84 -5.47
C ASN A 223 1.86 -17.40 -5.85
N LEU A 224 0.84 -16.55 -5.94
CA LEU A 224 1.04 -15.13 -6.27
C LEU A 224 1.90 -14.43 -5.21
N ILE A 225 1.63 -14.68 -3.93
CA ILE A 225 2.44 -14.18 -2.82
C ILE A 225 3.87 -14.70 -2.91
N LYS A 226 4.04 -16.01 -3.09
CA LYS A 226 5.36 -16.63 -3.26
C LYS A 226 6.12 -16.04 -4.44
N LYS A 227 5.47 -15.93 -5.61
CA LYS A 227 6.04 -15.36 -6.83
C LYS A 227 6.47 -13.91 -6.62
N GLN A 228 5.64 -13.10 -5.96
CA GLN A 228 6.00 -11.72 -5.62
C GLN A 228 7.26 -11.65 -4.77
N TYR A 229 7.32 -12.47 -3.71
CA TYR A 229 8.51 -12.52 -2.86
C TYR A 229 9.74 -13.05 -3.59
N ASP A 230 9.59 -14.07 -4.44
CA ASP A 230 10.69 -14.59 -5.24
C ASP A 230 11.21 -13.52 -6.23
N GLN A 231 10.34 -12.74 -6.86
CA GLN A 231 10.71 -11.58 -7.68
C GLN A 231 11.52 -10.56 -6.88
N TRP A 232 11.02 -10.17 -5.71
CA TRP A 232 11.71 -9.25 -4.79
C TRP A 232 13.08 -9.76 -4.33
N LYS A 233 13.21 -11.07 -4.06
CA LYS A 233 14.49 -11.70 -3.67
C LYS A 233 15.56 -11.64 -4.76
N THR A 234 15.19 -11.42 -6.02
CA THR A 234 16.19 -11.25 -7.09
C THR A 234 16.94 -9.92 -7.01
N LYS A 235 16.44 -8.94 -6.23
CA LYS A 235 16.94 -7.55 -6.20
C LYS A 235 17.15 -7.02 -4.77
N LEU A 236 17.77 -7.81 -3.89
CA LEU A 236 17.98 -7.41 -2.47
C LEU A 236 18.91 -6.21 -2.29
N THR A 237 19.78 -5.94 -3.26
CA THR A 237 20.64 -4.75 -3.28
C THR A 237 20.23 -3.86 -4.45
N LEU A 238 19.85 -2.64 -4.12
CA LEU A 238 19.40 -1.60 -5.01
C LEU A 238 20.43 -0.46 -5.03
N SER A 239 20.54 0.23 -6.15
CA SER A 239 21.45 1.37 -6.32
C SER A 239 20.63 2.60 -6.68
N VAL A 240 20.83 3.69 -5.94
CA VAL A 240 20.19 4.98 -6.26
C VAL A 240 20.66 5.45 -7.63
N SER A 241 19.74 6.01 -8.42
CA SER A 241 20.02 6.61 -9.72
C SER A 241 21.07 7.71 -9.62
N SER A 242 21.97 7.81 -10.60
CA SER A 242 22.92 8.93 -10.69
C SER A 242 22.21 10.29 -10.80
N GLN A 243 21.01 10.32 -11.37
CA GLN A 243 20.18 11.52 -11.47
C GLN A 243 19.54 11.91 -10.13
N ASN A 244 19.31 10.92 -9.25
CA ASN A 244 18.75 11.10 -7.91
C ASN A 244 19.81 10.91 -6.83
N ARG A 245 21.10 11.14 -7.13
CA ARG A 245 22.22 11.09 -6.18
C ARG A 245 22.13 12.26 -5.18
N GLY A 246 21.13 12.22 -4.32
CA GLY A 246 21.00 13.07 -3.16
C GLY A 246 21.76 12.53 -1.94
N PRO A 247 21.79 13.31 -0.84
CA PRO A 247 22.27 12.82 0.45
C PRO A 247 21.52 11.54 0.89
N LEU A 248 22.21 10.64 1.60
CA LEU A 248 21.59 9.48 2.25
C LEU A 248 20.40 9.91 3.12
N TRP A 249 20.54 11.04 3.83
CA TRP A 249 19.54 11.48 4.80
C TRP A 249 18.18 11.81 4.20
N ASN A 250 18.13 12.31 2.96
CA ASN A 250 16.84 12.57 2.30
C ASN A 250 16.07 11.25 2.12
N HIS A 251 16.74 10.26 1.54
CA HIS A 251 16.19 8.93 1.29
C HIS A 251 15.84 8.20 2.61
N TYR A 252 16.72 8.28 3.63
CA TYR A 252 16.47 7.71 4.94
C TYR A 252 15.21 8.28 5.56
N LEU A 253 15.07 9.61 5.59
CA LEU A 253 13.92 10.26 6.20
C LEU A 253 12.63 9.97 5.43
N ASP A 254 12.67 9.97 4.10
CA ASP A 254 11.52 9.66 3.26
C ASP A 254 11.00 8.23 3.52
N LEU A 255 11.91 7.24 3.52
CA LEU A 255 11.55 5.85 3.82
C LEU A 255 11.15 5.64 5.27
N ASN A 256 11.83 6.29 6.23
CA ASN A 256 11.50 6.18 7.65
C ASN A 256 10.12 6.81 7.94
N ASN A 257 9.82 7.98 7.36
CA ASN A 257 8.51 8.62 7.46
C ASN A 257 7.42 7.73 6.82
N LEU A 258 7.68 7.16 5.64
CA LEU A 258 6.80 6.19 5.00
C LEU A 258 6.55 4.97 5.92
N SER A 259 7.59 4.43 6.55
CA SER A 259 7.48 3.25 7.43
C SER A 259 6.59 3.46 8.65
N ARG A 260 6.42 4.71 9.09
CA ARG A 260 5.60 5.10 10.24
C ARG A 260 4.15 5.41 9.89
N GLN A 261 3.82 5.53 8.61
CA GLN A 261 2.44 5.78 8.19
C GLN A 261 1.56 4.55 8.50
N THR A 262 0.38 4.79 9.09
CA THR A 262 -0.60 3.74 9.40
C THR A 262 -1.14 3.08 8.14
N ASN A 263 -1.32 3.85 7.07
CA ASN A 263 -1.71 3.35 5.75
C ASN A 263 -0.62 3.71 4.73
N GLN A 264 0.32 2.79 4.54
CA GLN A 264 1.37 2.95 3.54
C GLN A 264 0.79 2.63 2.15
N THR A 265 0.67 3.64 1.30
CA THR A 265 0.23 3.49 -0.09
C THR A 265 1.42 3.68 -1.03
N ASN A 266 1.44 2.89 -2.11
CA ASN A 266 2.42 3.00 -3.18
C ASN A 266 3.88 2.90 -2.69
N VAL A 267 4.14 1.98 -1.76
CA VAL A 267 5.46 1.82 -1.13
C VAL A 267 6.53 1.51 -2.17
N ILE A 268 6.23 0.60 -3.10
CA ILE A 268 7.18 0.15 -4.12
C ILE A 268 7.45 1.27 -5.12
N GLU A 269 6.42 2.00 -5.52
CA GLU A 269 6.52 3.14 -6.42
C GLU A 269 7.41 4.23 -5.83
N LYS A 270 7.23 4.57 -4.54
CA LYS A 270 8.09 5.53 -3.83
C LYS A 270 9.54 5.07 -3.73
N ILE A 271 9.78 3.77 -3.53
CA ILE A 271 11.15 3.23 -3.57
C ILE A 271 11.71 3.35 -4.99
N ASN A 272 10.91 3.01 -6.00
CA ASN A 272 11.29 3.06 -7.41
C ASN A 272 11.60 4.47 -7.92
N GLU A 273 11.06 5.52 -7.30
CA GLU A 273 11.43 6.92 -7.57
C GLU A 273 12.93 7.19 -7.29
N PHE A 274 13.56 6.44 -6.38
CA PHE A 274 15.00 6.56 -6.10
C PHE A 274 15.87 5.74 -7.06
N LEU A 275 15.29 4.76 -7.74
CA LEU A 275 16.00 3.81 -8.59
C LEU A 275 16.14 4.37 -10.01
N PRO A 276 17.13 3.89 -10.80
CA PRO A 276 17.26 4.33 -12.18
C PRO A 276 16.09 3.82 -13.05
N GLY A 277 15.91 4.48 -14.20
CA GLY A 277 14.66 4.38 -14.96
C GLY A 277 14.36 3.03 -15.64
N GLY A 278 15.36 2.15 -15.76
CA GLY A 278 15.19 0.82 -16.37
C GLY A 278 14.30 -0.09 -15.53
N GLU A 279 13.32 -0.75 -16.15
CA GLU A 279 12.41 -1.68 -15.46
C GLU A 279 13.15 -2.85 -14.79
N GLU A 280 14.28 -3.26 -15.36
CA GLU A 280 15.17 -4.27 -14.79
C GLU A 280 15.84 -3.83 -13.48
N GLN A 281 15.95 -2.52 -13.23
CA GLN A 281 16.57 -1.93 -12.04
C GLN A 281 15.55 -1.61 -10.94
N LYS A 282 14.26 -1.54 -11.30
CA LYS A 282 13.16 -1.26 -10.37
C LYS A 282 12.71 -2.51 -9.63
N LEU A 283 12.09 -2.32 -8.48
CA LEU A 283 11.33 -3.37 -7.82
C LEU A 283 10.02 -3.61 -8.56
N ASP A 284 9.67 -4.88 -8.76
CA ASP A 284 8.34 -5.26 -9.25
C ASP A 284 7.27 -4.76 -8.26
N VAL A 285 6.29 -4.00 -8.78
CA VAL A 285 5.12 -3.59 -8.00
C VAL A 285 4.32 -4.81 -7.52
N LEU A 286 3.52 -4.62 -6.48
CA LEU A 286 2.67 -5.69 -5.98
C LEU A 286 1.70 -6.15 -7.09
N HIS A 287 1.64 -7.46 -7.33
CA HIS A 287 0.81 -8.04 -8.37
C HIS A 287 -0.63 -7.53 -8.31
N HIS A 288 -1.19 -7.08 -9.44
CA HIS A 288 -2.52 -6.46 -9.51
C HIS A 288 -3.63 -7.33 -8.89
N SER A 289 -3.59 -8.65 -9.10
CA SER A 289 -4.57 -9.57 -8.48
C SER A 289 -4.51 -9.59 -6.95
N LEU A 290 -3.35 -9.34 -6.34
CA LEU A 290 -3.21 -9.19 -4.89
C LEU A 290 -3.74 -7.83 -4.43
N GLN A 291 -3.39 -6.75 -5.14
CA GLN A 291 -3.89 -5.40 -4.87
C GLN A 291 -5.42 -5.33 -4.92
N ALA A 292 -6.05 -5.96 -5.92
CA ALA A 292 -7.50 -6.04 -6.08
C ALA A 292 -8.22 -6.75 -4.92
N ARG A 293 -7.48 -7.51 -4.09
CA ARG A 293 -7.96 -8.17 -2.88
C ARG A 293 -7.68 -7.40 -1.60
N GLY A 294 -7.13 -6.20 -1.73
CA GLY A 294 -6.75 -5.35 -0.60
C GLY A 294 -5.40 -5.71 0.03
N TYR A 295 -4.58 -6.54 -0.62
CA TYR A 295 -3.20 -6.74 -0.17
C TYR A 295 -2.38 -5.48 -0.42
N LYS A 296 -1.39 -5.26 0.45
CA LYS A 296 -0.54 -4.06 0.42
C LYS A 296 0.91 -4.44 0.69
N ALA A 297 1.84 -3.75 0.05
CA ALA A 297 3.24 -3.78 0.45
C ALA A 297 3.46 -2.83 1.63
N LYS A 298 4.34 -3.21 2.57
CA LYS A 298 4.71 -2.40 3.73
C LYS A 298 6.24 -2.39 3.89
N ILE A 299 6.80 -1.21 4.12
CA ILE A 299 8.18 -1.01 4.52
C ILE A 299 8.30 -0.92 6.04
N THR A 300 9.33 -1.56 6.60
CA THR A 300 9.66 -1.60 8.04
C THR A 300 11.17 -1.52 8.25
N ASN A 301 11.60 -1.35 9.51
CA ASN A 301 13.00 -1.43 9.94
C ASN A 301 13.99 -0.58 9.12
N VAL A 302 13.59 0.66 8.81
CA VAL A 302 14.44 1.59 8.05
C VAL A 302 15.61 2.07 8.93
N SER A 303 16.84 1.84 8.48
CA SER A 303 18.06 2.17 9.22
C SER A 303 19.20 2.55 8.28
N SER A 304 20.01 3.52 8.66
CA SER A 304 21.27 3.83 7.97
C SER A 304 22.41 2.98 8.51
N HIS A 305 23.35 2.62 7.64
CA HIS A 305 24.57 1.93 8.02
C HIS A 305 25.75 2.53 7.24
N GLN A 306 26.86 2.76 7.94
CA GLN A 306 28.12 3.15 7.32
C GLN A 306 29.08 1.96 7.37
N SER A 307 29.55 1.51 6.20
CA SER A 307 30.60 0.50 6.10
C SER A 307 31.90 1.17 5.68
N ALA A 308 32.99 0.87 6.38
CA ALA A 308 34.33 1.23 5.96
C ALA A 308 35.02 -0.03 5.45
N THR A 309 34.99 -0.26 4.13
CA THR A 309 35.65 -1.42 3.51
C THR A 309 36.83 -0.91 2.69
N GLY A 310 38.05 -1.27 3.08
CA GLY A 310 39.26 -0.89 2.33
C GLY A 310 39.57 0.61 2.33
N GLY A 311 39.16 1.35 3.36
CA GLY A 311 39.39 2.81 3.47
C GLY A 311 38.32 3.67 2.80
N THR A 312 37.48 3.10 1.94
CA THR A 312 36.32 3.79 1.36
C THR A 312 35.13 3.65 2.32
N LYS A 313 34.58 4.78 2.76
CA LYS A 313 33.31 4.81 3.49
C LYS A 313 32.18 4.72 2.48
N SER A 314 31.36 3.68 2.57
CA SER A 314 30.11 3.59 1.84
C SER A 314 28.95 3.69 2.81
N SER A 315 28.04 4.60 2.49
CA SER A 315 26.76 4.75 3.13
C SER A 315 25.75 3.80 2.48
N GLU A 316 25.02 3.04 3.29
CA GLU A 316 23.91 2.20 2.82
C GLU A 316 22.66 2.42 3.68
N LEU A 317 21.49 2.33 3.06
CA LEU A 317 20.20 2.40 3.72
C LEU A 317 19.58 1.00 3.70
N ARG A 318 19.28 0.45 4.87
CA ARG A 318 18.66 -0.86 5.03
C ARG A 318 17.20 -0.69 5.41
N PHE A 319 16.34 -1.52 4.85
CA PHE A 319 14.93 -1.59 5.21
C PHE A 319 14.40 -2.98 4.92
N ASN A 320 13.21 -3.30 5.42
CA ASN A 320 12.54 -4.54 5.10
C ASN A 320 11.25 -4.29 4.34
N LEU A 321 10.86 -5.23 3.48
CA LEU A 321 9.63 -5.21 2.72
C LEU A 321 8.79 -6.46 3.00
N LEU A 322 7.51 -6.27 3.27
CA LEU A 322 6.56 -7.35 3.51
C LEU A 322 5.20 -7.09 2.87
N ILE A 323 4.37 -8.13 2.80
CA ILE A 323 3.01 -8.08 2.29
C ILE A 323 2.04 -8.20 3.46
N LEU A 324 1.05 -7.30 3.48
CA LEU A 324 -0.12 -7.38 4.34
C LEU A 324 -1.34 -7.86 3.54
N ASN A 325 -2.18 -8.69 4.13
CA ASN A 325 -3.51 -9.01 3.58
C ASN A 325 -4.53 -7.88 3.86
N SER A 326 -5.79 -8.07 3.45
CA SER A 326 -6.86 -7.09 3.66
C SER A 326 -7.23 -6.87 5.13
N GLN A 327 -6.85 -7.78 6.03
CA GLN A 327 -6.99 -7.67 7.48
C GLN A 327 -5.74 -7.06 8.16
N ASN A 328 -4.77 -6.55 7.38
CA ASN A 328 -3.48 -6.03 7.86
C ASN A 328 -2.62 -7.06 8.61
N GLN A 329 -2.81 -8.35 8.35
CA GLN A 329 -1.94 -9.42 8.86
C GLN A 329 -0.77 -9.63 7.90
N ILE A 330 0.40 -9.92 8.46
CA ILE A 330 1.61 -10.20 7.67
C ILE A 330 1.48 -11.58 7.05
N VAL A 331 1.68 -11.66 5.72
CA VAL A 331 1.67 -12.92 4.96
C VAL A 331 3.08 -13.22 4.49
N LYS A 332 3.62 -14.37 4.88
CA LYS A 332 4.94 -14.85 4.47
C LYS A 332 4.94 -15.47 3.08
N ASP A 333 6.12 -15.77 2.56
CA ASP A 333 6.31 -16.41 1.25
C ASP A 333 5.81 -17.87 1.20
N ASP A 334 5.72 -18.54 2.35
CA ASP A 334 5.08 -19.85 2.51
C ASP A 334 3.55 -19.76 2.73
N PHE A 335 3.02 -18.53 2.73
CA PHE A 335 1.62 -18.17 3.01
C PHE A 335 1.17 -18.38 4.47
N SER A 336 2.11 -18.62 5.40
CA SER A 336 1.80 -18.57 6.82
C SER A 336 1.54 -17.12 7.25
N LEU A 337 0.64 -16.96 8.22
CA LEU A 337 0.38 -15.68 8.88
C LEU A 337 1.36 -15.52 10.05
N ASP A 338 1.89 -14.32 10.25
CA ASP A 338 2.76 -14.02 11.39
C ASP A 338 2.11 -13.00 12.32
N ASP A 339 2.21 -13.28 13.62
CA ASP A 339 1.76 -12.43 14.73
C ASP A 339 2.75 -11.28 15.03
N GLN A 340 3.37 -10.71 13.99
CA GLN A 340 4.23 -9.51 14.01
C GLN A 340 5.73 -9.70 14.27
N SER A 341 6.23 -10.93 14.42
CA SER A 341 7.67 -11.17 14.66
C SER A 341 8.53 -11.07 13.40
N TRP A 342 7.99 -11.50 12.25
CA TRP A 342 8.72 -11.43 10.99
C TRP A 342 8.68 -10.02 10.41
N ALA A 343 9.87 -9.46 10.24
CA ALA A 343 10.04 -8.09 9.77
C ALA A 343 10.00 -7.95 8.23
N GLY A 344 9.90 -9.04 7.46
CA GLY A 344 9.93 -9.00 5.99
C GLY A 344 11.30 -9.33 5.38
N ILE A 345 11.40 -9.15 4.06
CA ILE A 345 12.63 -9.37 3.28
C ILE A 345 13.56 -8.16 3.44
N PRO A 346 14.83 -8.35 3.83
CA PRO A 346 15.78 -7.25 3.99
C PRO A 346 16.32 -6.76 2.64
N PHE A 347 16.25 -5.46 2.42
CA PHE A 347 16.80 -4.75 1.28
C PHE A 347 17.92 -3.80 1.70
N LYS A 348 18.80 -3.51 0.75
CA LYS A 348 19.87 -2.52 0.87
C LYS A 348 19.78 -1.55 -0.30
N LEU A 349 19.81 -0.25 -0.01
CA LEU A 349 19.94 0.81 -1.00
C LEU A 349 21.33 1.44 -0.86
N THR A 350 22.02 1.59 -1.99
CA THR A 350 23.44 2.00 -2.07
C THR A 350 23.64 3.11 -3.12
N ASN A 351 24.90 3.50 -3.37
CA ASN A 351 25.27 4.47 -4.41
C ASN A 351 24.80 5.92 -4.15
N PHE A 352 24.74 6.32 -2.88
CA PHE A 352 24.52 7.71 -2.50
C PHE A 352 25.72 8.59 -2.88
N ALA A 353 25.51 9.91 -3.01
CA ALA A 353 26.58 10.83 -3.37
C ALA A 353 27.67 10.94 -2.27
N ASP A 354 28.94 10.81 -2.67
CA ASP A 354 30.09 10.97 -1.77
C ASP A 354 30.12 12.37 -1.13
N GLY A 355 30.55 12.45 0.13
CA GLY A 355 30.70 13.72 0.86
C GLY A 355 29.39 14.41 1.24
N GLN A 356 28.23 13.87 0.80
CA GLN A 356 26.89 14.29 1.20
C GLN A 356 26.37 13.55 2.44
N ASP A 357 27.22 12.73 3.09
CA ASP A 357 27.01 12.21 4.45
C ASP A 357 26.98 13.33 5.51
N ARG A 358 27.16 14.59 5.10
CA ARG A 358 26.95 15.77 5.92
C ARG A 358 25.45 15.90 6.18
N PHE A 359 25.00 15.23 7.24
CA PHE A 359 23.70 15.42 7.87
C PHE A 359 23.31 16.91 8.01
N LEU A 360 24.27 17.83 8.07
CA LEU A 360 24.07 19.29 8.00
C LEU A 360 23.36 19.82 6.75
N ASN A 361 23.27 19.05 5.66
CA ASN A 361 22.64 19.47 4.40
C ASN A 361 21.11 19.37 4.40
N ILE A 362 20.48 18.95 5.50
CA ILE A 362 19.02 18.96 5.62
C ILE A 362 18.51 20.39 5.39
N PRO A 363 17.62 20.62 4.40
CA PRO A 363 17.11 21.95 4.12
C PRO A 363 16.46 22.59 5.35
N ILE A 364 16.83 23.84 5.62
CA ILE A 364 16.33 24.62 6.76
C ILE A 364 15.34 25.65 6.25
N ARG A 365 14.17 25.73 6.87
CA ARG A 365 13.18 26.78 6.65
C ARG A 365 12.99 27.56 7.95
N HIS A 366 12.59 28.82 7.85
CA HIS A 366 12.29 29.63 9.01
C HIS A 366 10.96 30.38 8.83
N ASN A 367 10.23 30.56 9.93
CA ASN A 367 8.97 31.29 9.96
C ASN A 367 8.90 32.17 11.21
N PHE A 368 8.25 33.32 11.10
CA PHE A 368 7.97 34.18 12.25
C PHE A 368 6.51 34.02 12.65
N VAL A 369 6.26 33.43 13.82
CA VAL A 369 4.92 33.13 14.33
C VAL A 369 4.52 34.15 15.37
N ALA A 370 3.35 34.79 15.22
CA ALA A 370 2.85 35.73 16.20
C ALA A 370 2.42 35.01 17.49
N VAL A 371 2.75 35.57 18.65
CA VAL A 371 2.40 34.98 19.95
C VAL A 371 1.75 36.04 20.84
N SER A 372 0.68 35.66 21.53
CA SER A 372 -0.03 36.54 22.48
C SER A 372 0.65 36.56 23.86
N SER A 373 0.53 37.67 24.58
CA SER A 373 0.95 37.76 25.99
C SER A 373 -0.19 38.34 26.82
N THR A 374 -0.59 37.64 27.89
CA THR A 374 -1.65 38.08 28.80
C THR A 374 -1.28 39.33 29.60
N GLN A 375 0.02 39.64 29.72
CA GLN A 375 0.51 40.83 30.41
C GLN A 375 0.51 42.07 29.51
N ASN A 376 0.17 41.94 28.22
CA ASN A 376 0.34 43.01 27.24
C ASN A 376 -0.94 43.20 26.43
N ASN A 377 -1.91 43.93 27.00
CA ASN A 377 -3.20 44.26 26.39
C ASN A 377 -3.07 45.21 25.18
N LYS A 378 -2.59 44.71 24.03
CA LYS A 378 -2.55 45.35 22.70
C LYS A 378 -1.27 46.11 22.29
N ARG A 379 -0.09 45.80 22.85
CA ARG A 379 1.17 46.36 22.31
C ARG A 379 2.18 45.31 21.83
N GLU A 380 2.41 45.41 20.52
CA GLU A 380 3.57 45.01 19.71
C GLU A 380 3.67 43.55 19.27
N ASN A 381 4.29 43.39 18.10
CA ASN A 381 4.35 42.20 17.27
C ASN A 381 5.24 41.10 17.88
N TRP A 382 4.87 40.55 19.03
CA TRP A 382 5.61 39.45 19.65
C TRP A 382 5.65 38.26 18.72
N GLN A 383 6.86 37.81 18.41
CA GLN A 383 7.09 36.72 17.49
C GLN A 383 8.00 35.66 18.09
N ARG A 384 7.70 34.41 17.75
CA ARG A 384 8.61 33.28 17.86
C ARG A 384 9.23 33.05 16.50
N LEU A 385 10.53 32.81 16.46
CA LEU A 385 11.23 32.37 15.26
C LEU A 385 11.22 30.84 15.24
N ASP A 386 10.47 30.25 14.32
CA ASP A 386 10.44 28.81 14.12
C ASP A 386 11.49 28.46 13.08
N ILE A 387 12.43 27.59 13.44
CA ILE A 387 13.41 27.01 12.54
C ILE A 387 13.03 25.54 12.37
N SER A 388 12.65 25.18 11.15
CA SER A 388 12.22 23.82 10.81
C SER A 388 13.20 23.17 9.85
N PHE A 389 13.37 21.86 10.00
CA PHE A 389 14.21 21.03 9.15
C PHE A 389 13.32 20.18 8.26
N GLU A 390 13.59 20.19 6.96
CA GLU A 390 12.82 19.38 6.01
C GLU A 390 12.93 17.88 6.38
N ASN A 391 11.79 17.19 6.36
CA ASN A 391 11.65 15.77 6.70
C ASN A 391 11.95 15.35 8.16
N LEU A 392 12.37 16.25 9.06
CA LEU A 392 12.39 16.00 10.51
C LEU A 392 11.07 16.45 11.12
N THR A 393 10.17 15.51 11.35
CA THR A 393 8.77 15.81 11.70
C THR A 393 8.47 15.67 13.18
N THR A 394 9.37 15.03 13.94
CA THR A 394 9.21 14.79 15.37
C THR A 394 10.27 15.49 16.20
N LYS A 395 9.94 15.77 17.47
CA LYS A 395 10.86 16.35 18.47
C LYS A 395 12.09 15.47 18.66
N GLN A 396 11.92 14.15 18.67
CA GLN A 396 13.02 13.19 18.84
C GLN A 396 14.00 13.22 17.66
N GLU A 397 13.51 13.32 16.43
CA GLU A 397 14.36 13.40 15.24
C GLU A 397 15.22 14.66 15.22
N VAL A 398 14.63 15.82 15.54
CA VAL A 398 15.39 17.06 15.66
C VAL A 398 16.38 16.99 16.82
N THR A 399 16.00 16.38 17.94
CA THR A 399 16.91 16.15 19.08
C THR A 399 18.13 15.33 18.64
N TRP A 400 17.92 14.20 17.96
CA TRP A 400 18.99 13.36 17.44
C TRP A 400 19.86 14.09 16.43
N TYR A 401 19.25 14.84 15.52
CA TYR A 401 19.97 15.65 14.56
C TYR A 401 20.91 16.67 15.23
N LEU A 402 20.40 17.42 16.21
CA LEU A 402 21.18 18.42 16.95
C LEU A 402 22.24 17.78 17.86
N GLN A 403 21.96 16.62 18.46
CA GLN A 403 22.99 15.83 19.15
C GLN A 403 24.14 15.47 18.20
N ALA A 404 23.83 15.07 16.97
CA ALA A 404 24.86 14.80 15.96
C ALA A 404 25.65 16.05 15.57
N VAL A 405 25.00 17.22 15.51
CA VAL A 405 25.69 18.52 15.30
C VAL A 405 26.75 18.73 16.40
N VAL A 406 26.37 18.50 17.66
CA VAL A 406 27.28 18.66 18.81
C VAL A 406 28.41 17.64 18.78
N ARG A 407 28.09 16.35 18.64
CA ARG A 407 29.09 15.25 18.67
C ARG A 407 30.13 15.35 17.56
N LYS A 408 29.71 15.77 16.37
CA LYS A 408 30.61 15.90 15.21
C LYS A 408 31.33 17.25 15.18
N ASN A 409 31.23 18.04 16.26
CA ASN A 409 31.81 19.37 16.40
C ASN A 409 31.43 20.30 15.23
N LYS A 410 30.13 20.32 14.89
CA LYS A 410 29.56 21.01 13.74
C LYS A 410 28.68 22.21 14.10
N ILE A 411 28.75 22.69 15.34
CA ILE A 411 27.91 23.78 15.85
C ILE A 411 28.04 25.04 14.99
N THR A 412 29.27 25.45 14.63
CA THR A 412 29.50 26.63 13.78
C THR A 412 28.89 26.46 12.39
N ASP A 413 29.22 25.35 11.70
CA ASP A 413 28.70 25.04 10.36
C ASP A 413 27.16 25.02 10.35
N PHE A 414 26.53 24.44 11.39
CA PHE A 414 25.08 24.41 11.55
C PHE A 414 24.47 25.82 11.68
N ILE A 415 25.06 26.67 12.53
CA ILE A 415 24.56 28.04 12.73
C ILE A 415 24.75 28.87 11.46
N ASP A 416 25.85 28.68 10.74
CA ASP A 416 26.11 29.37 9.47
C ASP A 416 25.12 28.91 8.38
N ASN A 417 24.73 27.63 8.37
CA ASN A 417 23.65 27.14 7.52
C ASN A 417 22.31 27.83 7.86
N ILE A 418 21.96 27.94 9.13
CA ILE A 418 20.76 28.69 9.57
C ILE A 418 20.82 30.13 9.07
N LYS A 419 21.91 30.85 9.32
CA LYS A 419 22.10 32.25 8.89
C LYS A 419 21.97 32.40 7.37
N THR A 420 22.49 31.44 6.61
CA THR A 420 22.41 31.44 5.15
C THR A 420 20.96 31.48 4.65
N THR A 421 20.02 30.85 5.36
CA THR A 421 18.59 30.92 5.00
C THR A 421 18.01 32.33 5.07
N PHE A 422 18.58 33.23 5.87
CA PHE A 422 18.10 34.61 6.02
C PHE A 422 18.72 35.59 5.02
N ARG A 423 19.78 35.20 4.30
CA ARG A 423 20.54 36.08 3.40
C ARG A 423 19.70 36.86 2.37
N PRO A 424 18.68 36.26 1.72
CA PRO A 424 17.88 36.98 0.72
C PRO A 424 17.24 38.27 1.24
N ASN A 425 17.00 38.38 2.57
CA ASN A 425 16.40 39.54 3.22
C ASN A 425 17.08 39.87 4.55
N TRP A 426 18.41 39.79 4.59
CA TRP A 426 19.20 39.86 5.82
C TRP A 426 18.87 41.06 6.71
N SER A 427 18.85 42.28 6.16
CA SER A 427 18.60 43.50 6.92
C SER A 427 17.22 43.49 7.58
N ASN A 428 16.18 43.13 6.82
CA ASN A 428 14.80 43.06 7.30
C ASN A 428 14.63 41.98 8.36
N HIS A 429 15.19 40.79 8.13
CA HIS A 429 15.13 39.69 9.09
C HIS A 429 15.91 40.00 10.37
N ASN A 430 17.11 40.56 10.27
CA ASN A 430 17.89 40.96 11.42
C ASN A 430 17.17 42.03 12.26
N ALA A 431 16.61 43.05 11.60
CA ALA A 431 15.79 44.06 12.26
C ALA A 431 14.56 43.45 12.95
N ARG A 432 13.87 42.52 12.27
CA ARG A 432 12.71 41.82 12.81
C ARG A 432 13.06 40.94 14.02
N ILE A 433 14.15 40.18 13.96
CA ILE A 433 14.64 39.40 15.10
C ILE A 433 14.94 40.31 16.28
N ASN A 434 15.64 41.41 16.03
CA ASN A 434 16.06 42.38 17.06
C ASN A 434 14.91 43.14 17.74
N THR A 435 13.74 43.21 17.10
CA THR A 435 12.59 43.98 17.59
C THR A 435 11.50 43.08 18.16
N ASN A 436 11.22 41.97 17.47
CA ASN A 436 9.98 41.21 17.66
C ASN A 436 10.21 39.81 18.23
N VAL A 437 11.38 39.21 18.02
CA VAL A 437 11.62 37.80 18.38
C VAL A 437 12.04 37.67 19.84
N TYR A 438 11.30 36.90 20.62
CA TYR A 438 11.60 36.66 22.03
C TYR A 438 12.08 35.23 22.31
N ALA A 439 11.79 34.28 21.41
CA ALA A 439 12.22 32.89 21.51
C ALA A 439 12.40 32.29 20.10
N VAL A 440 13.25 31.27 20.02
CA VAL A 440 13.58 30.53 18.80
C VAL A 440 13.23 29.07 19.05
N SER A 441 12.28 28.51 18.31
CA SER A 441 11.90 27.10 18.43
C SER A 441 12.46 26.29 17.29
N LEU A 442 13.07 25.15 17.62
CA LEU A 442 13.49 24.12 16.68
C LEU A 442 12.54 22.91 16.72
N ASN A 443 11.47 22.97 17.52
CA ASN A 443 10.57 21.84 17.76
C ASN A 443 9.48 21.74 16.68
N PRO A 444 9.45 20.68 15.85
CA PRO A 444 8.49 20.58 14.75
C PRO A 444 7.05 20.31 15.22
N GLU A 445 6.88 19.79 16.44
CA GLU A 445 5.58 19.46 17.04
C GLU A 445 4.94 20.67 17.74
N GLU A 446 5.72 21.69 18.06
CA GLU A 446 5.30 22.77 18.95
C GLU A 446 4.68 23.95 18.19
N ARG A 447 3.63 23.66 17.42
CA ARG A 447 2.87 24.70 16.68
C ARG A 447 1.81 25.40 17.54
N SER A 448 1.57 24.92 18.75
CA SER A 448 0.46 25.35 19.63
C SER A 448 0.83 26.42 20.66
N ILE A 449 2.10 26.82 20.77
CA ILE A 449 2.49 27.95 21.63
C ILE A 449 1.92 29.22 21.04
N THR A 450 0.79 29.63 21.60
CA THR A 450 0.11 30.88 21.26
C THR A 450 0.20 31.89 22.39
N SER A 451 0.76 31.50 23.56
CA SER A 451 0.87 32.37 24.74
C SER A 451 2.22 32.27 25.47
N TYR A 452 2.95 33.38 25.59
CA TYR A 452 4.26 33.41 26.26
C TYR A 452 4.21 32.95 27.74
N ASN A 453 3.24 33.47 28.49
CA ASN A 453 3.18 33.31 29.96
C ASN A 453 2.72 31.92 30.42
N LYS A 454 2.05 31.16 29.54
CA LYS A 454 1.45 29.86 29.91
C LYS A 454 2.44 28.70 29.82
N HIS A 455 3.47 28.84 28.99
CA HIS A 455 4.22 27.69 28.50
C HIS A 455 5.64 27.55 29.07
N ASN A 456 6.13 28.47 29.93
CA ASN A 456 7.50 28.43 30.49
C ASN A 456 8.52 27.94 29.44
N LEU A 457 8.55 28.65 28.32
CA LEU A 457 9.08 28.17 27.03
C LEU A 457 10.54 27.71 27.05
N TYR A 458 11.30 28.11 28.07
CA TYR A 458 12.68 27.76 28.19
C TYR A 458 12.87 26.63 29.21
N ASP A 459 13.33 25.49 28.73
CA ASP A 459 13.80 24.37 29.54
C ASP A 459 15.33 24.42 29.72
N GLN A 460 15.76 24.36 30.98
CA GLN A 460 17.18 24.31 31.35
C GLN A 460 17.91 23.08 30.82
N SER A 461 17.19 21.98 30.57
CA SER A 461 17.78 20.78 29.97
C SER A 461 17.95 20.91 28.46
N GLY A 462 17.25 21.84 27.81
CA GLY A 462 17.15 21.96 26.35
C GLY A 462 16.15 20.99 25.71
N GLY A 463 15.37 20.27 26.51
CA GLY A 463 14.46 19.23 26.07
C GLY A 463 13.40 19.75 25.12
N ASP A 464 12.90 20.98 25.31
CA ASP A 464 11.86 21.57 24.45
C ASP A 464 12.38 22.14 23.13
N LEU A 465 13.69 22.08 22.87
CA LEU A 465 14.31 22.60 21.64
C LEU A 465 14.05 24.09 21.43
N ILE A 466 13.95 24.86 22.52
CA ILE A 466 13.73 26.31 22.50
C ILE A 466 14.98 27.05 22.99
N ALA A 467 15.46 27.97 22.16
CA ALA A 467 16.51 28.94 22.45
C ALA A 467 15.90 30.31 22.81
N GLY A 468 16.57 31.10 23.65
CA GLY A 468 16.05 32.38 24.14
C GLY A 468 14.94 32.23 25.18
N GLY A 469 14.07 33.25 25.28
CA GLY A 469 12.93 33.27 26.21
C GLY A 469 13.28 33.47 27.69
N ARG A 470 14.57 33.60 28.03
CA ARG A 470 15.04 33.82 29.41
C ARG A 470 14.98 35.31 29.76
N GLU A 471 14.14 35.67 30.73
CA GLU A 471 14.18 37.00 31.33
C GLU A 471 15.38 37.10 32.29
N ASN A 472 16.21 38.13 32.14
CA ASN A 472 17.43 38.30 32.94
C ASN A 472 17.14 38.47 34.45
N ASN A 473 15.90 38.76 34.83
CA ASN A 473 15.46 39.11 36.19
C ASN A 473 14.69 37.98 36.91
N ASN A 474 14.75 36.73 36.47
CA ASN A 474 14.30 35.62 37.32
C ASN A 474 15.47 35.07 38.15
N PRO A 475 15.69 35.55 39.40
CA PRO A 475 16.85 35.22 40.22
C PRO A 475 16.94 33.73 40.60
N ARG A 476 15.90 32.92 40.34
CA ARG A 476 15.95 31.47 40.59
C ARG A 476 16.79 30.70 39.56
N ASN A 477 16.99 31.24 38.35
CA ASN A 477 17.64 30.51 37.24
C ASN A 477 18.97 31.12 36.77
N ASN A 478 19.38 32.27 37.31
CA ASN A 478 20.46 33.09 36.74
C ASN A 478 21.68 33.27 37.65
N ARG A 479 21.80 32.49 38.74
CA ARG A 479 22.85 32.71 39.77
C ARG A 479 24.22 32.12 39.47
N THR A 480 24.44 31.38 38.39
CA THR A 480 25.71 30.65 38.18
C THR A 480 26.61 31.15 37.06
N ASN A 481 26.31 32.24 36.35
CA ASN A 481 27.28 32.84 35.41
C ASN A 481 27.18 34.37 35.35
N ASN A 482 27.67 35.00 36.42
CA ASN A 482 27.99 36.43 36.44
C ASN A 482 29.21 36.70 35.55
N ASN A 483 29.00 37.40 34.42
CA ASN A 483 29.85 38.51 33.91
C ASN A 483 29.85 38.70 32.38
N ASN A 484 29.14 37.90 31.58
CA ASN A 484 29.16 38.09 30.12
C ASN A 484 27.99 38.93 29.58
N SER A 485 28.36 39.95 28.82
CA SER A 485 27.51 40.84 28.04
C SER A 485 26.45 40.08 27.24
N ASN A 486 25.20 40.18 27.70
CA ASN A 486 23.96 39.70 27.08
C ASN A 486 24.04 38.27 26.50
N ASN A 487 23.34 37.31 27.11
CA ASN A 487 23.24 35.88 26.71
C ASN A 487 22.72 35.61 25.28
N GLY A 488 22.62 36.65 24.46
CA GLY A 488 21.97 36.68 23.15
C GLY A 488 20.63 37.40 23.19
N MET A 489 20.19 37.79 24.39
CA MET A 489 19.02 38.63 24.62
C MET A 489 19.41 40.07 24.92
N ARG A 490 18.71 41.03 24.30
CA ARG A 490 18.77 42.46 24.59
C ARG A 490 17.44 42.91 25.17
N ARG A 491 17.50 43.76 26.20
CA ARG A 491 16.32 44.46 26.71
C ARG A 491 15.93 45.57 25.73
N ASN A 492 14.75 45.45 25.12
CA ASN A 492 14.15 46.50 24.30
C ASN A 492 12.88 46.99 25.02
N ALA A 493 12.91 48.24 25.47
CA ALA A 493 11.93 48.78 26.43
C ALA A 493 11.78 47.89 27.68
N GLN A 494 10.58 47.34 27.91
CA GLN A 494 10.29 46.52 29.09
C GLN A 494 10.58 45.02 28.89
N PHE A 495 10.90 44.58 27.68
CA PHE A 495 10.92 43.16 27.33
C PHE A 495 12.27 42.69 26.79
N TRP A 496 12.56 41.40 26.98
CA TRP A 496 13.73 40.76 26.43
C TRP A 496 13.44 40.23 25.02
N ARG A 497 14.36 40.50 24.09
CA ARG A 497 14.32 40.09 22.69
C ARG A 497 15.66 39.51 22.29
N VAL A 498 15.67 38.64 21.28
CA VAL A 498 16.90 38.15 20.68
C VAL A 498 17.64 39.34 20.03
N GLU A 499 18.93 39.51 20.31
CA GLU A 499 19.75 40.63 19.83
C GLU A 499 20.17 40.46 18.36
N GLY A 500 19.18 40.46 17.46
CA GLY A 500 19.39 40.20 16.03
C GLY A 500 20.09 38.86 15.77
N MET A 501 20.88 38.78 14.70
CA MET A 501 21.58 37.55 14.30
C MET A 501 22.71 37.16 15.27
N ASN A 502 23.39 38.12 15.89
CA ASN A 502 24.41 37.84 16.90
C ASN A 502 23.78 37.22 18.15
N GLY A 503 22.61 37.73 18.55
CA GLY A 503 21.83 37.18 19.63
C GLY A 503 21.32 35.77 19.32
N LEU A 504 20.81 35.55 18.11
CA LEU A 504 20.36 34.24 17.63
C LEU A 504 21.49 33.20 17.73
N GLU A 505 22.68 33.54 17.24
CA GLU A 505 23.84 32.65 17.34
C GLU A 505 24.18 32.29 18.78
N LYS A 506 24.24 33.28 19.68
CA LYS A 506 24.53 33.05 21.10
C LYS A 506 23.49 32.12 21.74
N GLU A 507 22.21 32.35 21.47
CA GLU A 507 21.12 31.54 22.02
C GLU A 507 21.11 30.11 21.47
N LEU A 508 21.42 29.92 20.18
CA LEU A 508 21.55 28.59 19.60
C LEU A 508 22.77 27.83 20.15
N LYS A 509 23.93 28.49 20.29
CA LYS A 509 25.12 27.91 20.94
C LYS A 509 24.82 27.49 22.38
N ASN A 510 24.13 28.34 23.11
CA ASN A 510 23.70 28.08 24.47
C ASN A 510 22.74 26.87 24.53
N LEU A 511 21.72 26.81 23.67
CA LEU A 511 20.82 25.64 23.56
C LEU A 511 21.60 24.35 23.31
N LEU A 512 22.51 24.34 22.33
CA LEU A 512 23.31 23.18 21.95
C LEU A 512 24.35 22.76 23.01
N SER A 513 24.62 23.62 24.00
CA SER A 513 25.48 23.30 25.15
C SER A 513 24.74 22.57 26.28
N LEU A 514 23.40 22.52 26.24
CA LEU A 514 22.59 21.94 27.32
C LEU A 514 22.63 20.42 27.34
N ALA A 515 22.24 19.86 28.50
CA ALA A 515 22.34 18.43 28.80
C ALA A 515 21.66 17.52 27.77
N THR A 516 20.53 17.94 27.19
CA THR A 516 19.83 17.17 26.14
C THR A 516 20.73 16.86 24.95
N PHE A 517 21.65 17.77 24.59
CA PHE A 517 22.52 17.60 23.43
C PHE A 517 23.92 17.10 23.79
N THR A 518 24.37 17.32 25.02
CA THR A 518 25.71 16.90 25.47
C THR A 518 25.72 15.50 26.11
N ASN A 519 24.59 14.99 26.59
CA ASN A 519 24.48 13.65 27.17
C ASN A 519 24.56 12.55 26.09
N THR A 520 25.48 11.60 26.26
CA THR A 520 25.81 10.50 25.31
C THR A 520 24.99 9.23 25.49
N ASN A 521 24.13 9.15 26.52
CA ASN A 521 23.42 7.91 26.87
C ASN A 521 22.55 7.33 25.73
N ASN A 522 22.09 8.17 24.80
CA ASN A 522 21.23 7.77 23.69
C ASN A 522 21.95 7.70 22.33
N ASP A 523 23.27 7.88 22.29
CA ASP A 523 24.03 7.97 21.03
C ASP A 523 23.91 6.68 20.21
N ARG A 524 23.80 5.51 20.85
CA ARG A 524 23.62 4.21 20.18
C ARG A 524 22.34 4.11 19.37
N ASN A 525 21.31 4.90 19.70
CA ASN A 525 20.02 4.88 19.00
C ASN A 525 19.89 6.05 18.01
N ASN A 526 20.89 6.95 17.95
CA ASN A 526 20.84 8.13 17.11
C ASN A 526 21.31 7.78 15.69
N PRO A 527 20.42 7.77 14.69
CA PRO A 527 20.79 7.38 13.34
C PRO A 527 21.85 8.32 12.75
N PHE A 528 21.85 9.61 13.10
CA PHE A 528 22.81 10.60 12.58
C PHE A 528 24.24 10.46 13.11
N LEU A 529 24.46 9.60 14.12
CA LEU A 529 25.78 9.28 14.67
C LEU A 529 26.37 7.98 14.13
N MET A 530 25.54 7.11 13.55
CA MET A 530 25.97 5.91 12.83
C MET A 530 26.53 6.28 11.46
#